data_AF-A0A0G1B1Q4-F1
#
_entry.id   AF-A0A0G1B1Q4-F1
#
_cell.length_a   1.000
_cell.length_b   1.000
_cell.length_c   1.000
_cell.angle_alpha   90.00
_cell.angle_beta   90.00
_cell.angle_gamma   90.00
#
_symmetry.space_group_name_H-M   'P 1'
#
loop_
_entity.id
_entity.type
_entity.pdbx_description
1 polymer ?
#
loop_
_entity_poly.entity_id
_entity_poly.type
_entity_poly.pdbx_seq_one_letter_code
_entity_poly.pdbx_strand_id
1 'polypeptide(L)'
;MNRKVIGYDLNIVRPDIIKNDARQIPLENNSVDFVFIDSPYSDNINYSDDEKCIGKISCEKTEFYDELEKVISEIARILKPSKAMGWVIADQWIKKKFTPVGFLLWQR
;
A
#
# COMPACT_ATOMS: atom_id res chain seq x y z
N MET A 1 -11.54 -22.62 7.83
CA MET A 1 -10.39 -22.35 8.74
C MET A 1 -9.19 -23.09 8.15
N ASN A 2 -8.01 -22.47 8.07
CA ASN A 2 -6.74 -22.89 7.39
C ASN A 2 -6.19 -21.86 6.38
N ARG A 3 -6.53 -20.57 6.53
CA ARG A 3 -5.88 -19.52 5.73
C ARG A 3 -4.43 -19.36 6.19
N LYS A 4 -3.50 -19.37 5.25
CA LYS A 4 -2.11 -18.97 5.49
C LYS A 4 -2.01 -17.48 5.24
N VAL A 5 -1.34 -16.76 6.14
CA VAL A 5 -1.18 -15.31 6.07
C VAL A 5 0.31 -15.00 6.07
N ILE A 6 0.71 -14.04 5.24
CA ILE A 6 2.07 -13.50 5.19
C ILE A 6 1.94 -11.99 5.37
N GLY A 7 2.69 -11.42 6.30
CA GLY A 7 2.73 -9.99 6.54
C GLY A 7 4.02 -9.38 6.00
N TYR A 8 3.91 -8.28 5.27
CA TYR A 8 5.03 -7.52 4.74
C TYR A 8 4.94 -6.06 5.19
N ASP A 9 6.05 -5.48 5.62
CA ASP A 9 6.14 -4.06 5.95
C ASP A 9 7.60 -3.56 5.78
N LEU A 10 7.79 -2.26 5.54
CA LEU A 10 9.11 -1.63 5.64
C LEU A 10 9.53 -1.41 7.10
N ASN A 11 8.56 -1.16 7.98
CA ASN A 11 8.78 -0.90 9.40
C ASN A 11 8.32 -2.10 10.25
N ILE A 12 9.26 -2.86 10.80
CA ILE A 12 8.95 -4.08 11.55
C ILE A 12 8.56 -3.73 12.98
N VAL A 13 7.25 -3.76 13.23
CA VAL A 13 6.66 -3.54 14.57
C VAL A 13 6.26 -4.85 15.28
N ARG A 14 6.30 -5.98 14.57
CA ARG A 14 5.90 -7.30 15.04
C ARG A 14 6.84 -8.39 14.51
N PRO A 15 7.12 -9.45 15.30
CA PRO A 15 8.12 -10.46 14.94
C PRO A 15 7.71 -11.38 13.78
N ASP A 16 6.42 -11.48 13.46
CA ASP A 16 5.91 -12.33 12.37
C ASP A 16 5.85 -11.61 11.00
N ILE A 17 6.23 -10.34 10.95
CA ILE A 17 6.25 -9.53 9.73
C ILE A 17 7.61 -9.65 9.04
N ILE A 18 7.59 -9.84 7.72
CA ILE A 18 8.79 -9.91 6.88
C ILE A 18 9.08 -8.52 6.34
N LYS A 19 10.34 -8.05 6.48
CA LYS A 19 10.73 -6.73 5.95
C LYS A 19 10.69 -6.74 4.43
N ASN A 20 9.84 -5.93 3.81
CA ASN A 20 9.70 -5.88 2.36
C ASN A 20 9.08 -4.55 1.88
N ASP A 21 9.48 -4.12 0.68
CA ASP A 21 8.86 -2.99 -0.02
C ASP A 21 7.66 -3.49 -0.83
N ALA A 22 6.47 -2.91 -0.63
CA ALA A 22 5.26 -3.34 -1.34
C ALA A 22 5.34 -3.17 -2.87
N ARG A 23 6.30 -2.38 -3.38
CA ARG A 23 6.59 -2.25 -4.81
C ARG A 23 7.37 -3.43 -5.40
N GLN A 24 7.81 -4.39 -4.57
CA GLN A 24 8.47 -5.62 -4.99
C GLN A 24 8.12 -6.76 -4.01
N ILE A 25 7.06 -7.51 -4.28
CA ILE A 25 6.60 -8.58 -3.37
C ILE A 25 7.26 -9.91 -3.77
N PRO A 26 7.98 -10.61 -2.86
CA PRO A 26 8.72 -11.84 -3.17
C PRO A 26 7.79 -13.06 -3.22
N LEU A 27 6.74 -12.97 -4.02
CA LEU A 27 5.77 -14.02 -4.28
C LEU A 27 5.61 -14.23 -5.77
N GLU A 28 5.34 -15.48 -6.16
CA GLU A 28 5.07 -15.86 -7.53
C GLU A 28 3.80 -15.21 -8.08
N ASN A 29 3.70 -15.12 -9.40
CA ASN A 29 2.51 -14.63 -10.07
C ASN A 29 1.30 -15.52 -9.75
N ASN A 30 0.11 -14.92 -9.61
CA ASN A 30 -1.14 -15.64 -9.35
C ASN A 30 -1.06 -16.63 -8.14
N SER A 31 -0.34 -16.26 -7.09
CA SER A 31 -0.10 -17.12 -5.92
C SER A 31 -1.03 -16.82 -4.75
N VAL A 32 -1.61 -15.62 -4.65
CA VAL A 32 -2.43 -15.21 -3.50
C VAL A 32 -3.93 -15.16 -3.80
N ASP A 33 -4.75 -15.52 -2.82
CA ASP A 33 -6.21 -15.54 -2.93
C ASP A 33 -6.88 -14.23 -2.48
N PHE A 34 -6.17 -13.39 -1.74
CA PHE A 34 -6.65 -12.11 -1.24
C PHE A 34 -5.46 -11.25 -0.82
N VAL A 35 -5.53 -9.95 -1.09
CA VAL A 35 -4.60 -8.96 -0.55
C VAL A 35 -5.36 -7.98 0.31
N PHE A 36 -4.85 -7.71 1.51
CA PHE A 36 -5.28 -6.61 2.35
C PHE A 36 -4.13 -5.63 2.48
N ILE A 37 -4.39 -4.35 2.24
CA ILE A 37 -3.38 -3.29 2.33
C ILE A 37 -3.93 -2.12 3.14
N ASP A 38 -3.10 -1.66 4.07
CA ASP A 38 -3.29 -0.44 4.84
C ASP A 38 -2.10 0.48 4.54
N SER A 39 -2.21 1.22 3.43
CA SER A 39 -1.12 2.06 2.92
C SER A 39 -0.95 3.32 3.78
N PRO A 40 0.23 3.96 3.81
CA PRO A 40 0.37 5.28 4.41
C PRO A 40 -0.64 6.31 3.86
N TYR A 41 -1.24 7.11 4.74
CA TYR A 41 -2.22 8.14 4.39
C TYR A 41 -1.54 9.49 4.20
N SER A 42 -0.65 9.60 3.20
CA SER A 42 0.20 10.78 2.97
C SER A 42 1.29 10.98 4.05
N ASP A 43 1.86 12.18 4.12
CA ASP A 43 2.96 12.61 5.01
C ASP A 43 2.50 13.23 6.34
N ASN A 44 1.29 12.85 6.79
CA ASN A 44 0.66 13.40 8.00
C ASN A 44 1.32 12.95 9.31
N ILE A 45 1.88 11.75 9.32
CA ILE A 45 2.55 11.13 10.47
C ILE A 45 3.81 10.42 10.00
N ASN A 46 4.74 10.16 10.92
CA ASN A 46 5.92 9.36 10.59
C ASN A 46 5.56 7.86 10.63
N TYR A 47 5.45 7.24 9.46
CA TYR A 47 5.22 5.79 9.33
C TYR A 47 6.50 4.97 9.46
N SER A 48 7.64 5.51 9.01
CA SER A 48 8.93 4.82 8.98
C SER A 48 10.06 5.80 8.65
N ASP A 49 11.24 5.57 9.22
CA ASP A 49 12.45 6.30 8.86
C ASP A 49 13.10 5.77 7.56
N ASP A 50 12.60 4.67 6.99
CA ASP A 50 13.10 4.10 5.73
C ASP A 50 12.90 5.07 4.55
N GLU A 51 13.94 5.34 3.76
CA GLU A 51 13.89 6.26 2.61
C GLU A 51 12.86 5.85 1.57
N LYS A 52 12.55 4.56 1.50
CA LYS A 52 11.56 4.00 0.58
C LYS A 52 10.12 4.23 1.01
N CYS A 53 9.88 4.75 2.21
CA CYS A 53 8.54 4.93 2.75
C CYS A 53 7.71 5.93 1.94
N ILE A 54 6.67 5.44 1.27
CA ILE A 54 5.71 6.26 0.51
C ILE A 54 4.99 7.27 1.42
N GLY A 55 4.86 6.97 2.72
CA GLY A 55 4.34 7.88 3.74
C GLY A 55 5.20 9.13 3.99
N LYS A 56 6.31 9.30 3.28
CA LYS A 56 7.09 10.55 3.24
C LYS A 56 6.71 11.47 2.07
N ILE A 57 5.83 11.01 1.19
CA ILE A 57 5.38 11.73 0.00
C ILE A 57 3.98 12.27 0.27
N SER A 58 3.80 13.58 0.13
CA SER A 58 2.48 14.19 0.26
C SER A 58 1.55 13.72 -0.85
N CYS A 59 0.32 13.33 -0.50
CA CYS A 59 -0.74 12.99 -1.44
C CYS A 59 -1.20 14.19 -2.30
N GLU A 60 -0.72 15.40 -2.03
CA GLU A 60 -0.92 16.53 -2.94
C GLU A 60 -0.01 16.48 -4.18
N LYS A 61 0.97 15.56 -4.21
CA LYS A 61 1.88 15.34 -5.33
C LYS A 61 1.45 14.10 -6.11
N THR A 62 1.53 14.19 -7.44
CA THR A 62 1.29 13.07 -8.36
C THR A 62 2.17 11.86 -8.02
N GLU A 63 3.41 12.10 -7.59
CA GLU A 63 4.40 11.10 -7.18
C GLU A 63 3.85 10.11 -6.15
N PHE A 64 3.04 10.56 -5.18
CA PHE A 64 2.43 9.66 -4.18
C PHE A 64 1.62 8.56 -4.86
N TYR A 65 0.80 8.95 -5.83
CA TYR A 65 -0.05 8.03 -6.57
C TYR A 65 0.75 7.18 -7.57
N ASP A 66 1.78 7.74 -8.19
CA ASP A 66 2.67 6.98 -9.09
C ASP A 66 3.40 5.86 -8.34
N GLU A 67 3.79 6.09 -7.08
CA GLU A 67 4.36 5.04 -6.23
C GLU A 67 3.33 4.01 -5.78
N LEU A 68 2.08 4.41 -5.50
CA LEU A 68 0.99 3.48 -5.19
C LEU A 68 0.56 2.65 -6.40
N GLU A 69 0.63 3.19 -7.62
CA GLU A 69 0.33 2.48 -8.87
C GLU A 69 1.32 1.31 -9.11
N LYS A 70 2.58 1.48 -8.71
CA LYS A 70 3.56 0.38 -8.69
C LYS A 70 3.14 -0.73 -7.72
N VAL A 71 2.60 -0.36 -6.55
CA VAL A 71 2.04 -1.33 -5.59
C VAL A 71 0.80 -2.02 -6.16
N ILE A 72 -0.10 -1.29 -6.82
CA ILE A 72 -1.26 -1.87 -7.53
C ILE A 72 -0.79 -2.90 -8.56
N SER A 73 0.24 -2.58 -9.35
CA SER A 73 0.81 -3.47 -10.36
C SER A 73 1.36 -4.76 -9.74
N GLU A 74 2.09 -4.65 -8.63
CA GLU A 74 2.59 -5.82 -7.91
C GLU A 74 1.47 -6.67 -7.30
N ILE A 75 0.44 -6.04 -6.73
CA ILE A 75 -0.72 -6.75 -6.22
C ILE A 75 -1.43 -7.49 -7.35
N ALA A 76 -1.65 -6.83 -8.50
CA ALA A 76 -2.25 -7.46 -9.68
C ALA A 76 -1.42 -8.65 -10.19
N ARG A 77 -0.09 -8.56 -10.11
CA ARG A 77 0.83 -9.66 -10.49
C ARG A 77 0.67 -10.89 -9.60
N ILE A 78 0.64 -10.71 -8.28
CA ILE A 78 0.58 -11.83 -7.33
C ILE A 78 -0.83 -12.39 -7.14
N LEU A 79 -1.87 -11.59 -7.36
CA LEU A 79 -3.26 -11.95 -7.12
C LEU A 79 -3.75 -12.94 -8.19
N LYS A 80 -4.39 -14.04 -7.76
CA LYS A 80 -5.01 -14.98 -8.70
C LYS A 80 -6.14 -14.30 -9.49
N PRO A 81 -6.44 -14.76 -10.72
CA PRO A 81 -7.56 -14.23 -11.50
C PRO A 81 -8.87 -14.32 -10.71
N SER A 82 -9.71 -13.29 -10.83
CA SER A 82 -11.03 -13.19 -10.18
C SER A 82 -11.00 -13.19 -8.64
N LYS A 83 -9.86 -12.92 -8.03
CA LYS A 83 -9.75 -12.66 -6.59
C LYS A 83 -9.83 -11.17 -6.29
N ALA A 84 -10.00 -10.87 -5.01
CA ALA A 84 -10.23 -9.51 -4.54
C ALA A 84 -9.03 -8.97 -3.74
N MET A 85 -8.95 -7.65 -3.69
CA MET A 85 -8.11 -6.89 -2.78
C MET A 85 -9.00 -5.98 -1.94
N GLY A 86 -8.65 -5.82 -0.67
CA GLY A 86 -9.15 -4.74 0.19
C GLY A 86 -8.06 -3.71 0.42
N TRP A 87 -8.31 -2.46 0.02
CA TRP A 87 -7.38 -1.34 0.23
C TRP A 87 -8.01 -0.33 1.17
N VAL A 88 -7.37 -0.08 2.32
CA VAL A 88 -7.74 0.97 3.25
C VAL A 88 -6.86 2.18 3.02
N ILE A 89 -7.49 3.33 2.75
CA ILE A 89 -6.84 4.63 2.59
C ILE A 89 -7.81 5.72 3.07
N ALA A 90 -7.28 6.85 3.52
CA ALA A 90 -8.07 7.97 3.99
C ALA A 90 -7.85 9.21 3.11
N ASP A 91 -8.94 9.94 2.87
CA ASP A 91 -8.85 11.28 2.30
C ASP A 91 -8.20 12.25 3.29
N GLN A 92 -7.51 13.25 2.76
CA GLN A 92 -6.75 14.20 3.58
C GLN A 92 -7.54 15.50 3.78
N TRP A 93 -7.56 15.99 5.01
CA TRP A 93 -7.99 17.35 5.35
C TRP A 93 -6.92 18.07 6.17
N ILE A 94 -6.20 19.02 5.55
CA ILE A 94 -5.15 19.82 6.20
C ILE A 94 -5.35 21.28 5.86
N LYS A 95 -5.21 22.18 6.85
CA LYS A 95 -5.25 23.65 6.64
C LYS A 95 -6.44 24.12 5.79
N LYS A 96 -7.62 23.51 6.01
CA LYS A 96 -8.87 23.77 5.26
C LYS A 96 -8.84 23.38 3.77
N LYS A 97 -7.91 22.52 3.37
CA LYS A 97 -7.82 21.94 2.03
C LYS A 97 -8.16 20.44 2.11
N PHE A 98 -9.07 20.03 1.24
CA PHE A 98 -9.47 18.64 1.07
C PHE A 98 -8.75 18.02 -0.13
N THR A 99 -8.17 16.84 0.05
CA THR A 99 -7.62 16.02 -1.03
C THR A 99 -8.36 14.68 -1.06
N PRO A 100 -9.13 14.37 -2.13
CA PRO A 100 -9.87 13.12 -2.28
C PRO A 100 -8.94 11.98 -2.70
N VAL A 101 -8.06 11.55 -1.79
CA VAL A 101 -7.02 10.55 -2.04
C VAL A 101 -7.61 9.26 -2.59
N GLY A 102 -8.72 8.77 -2.04
CA GLY A 102 -9.34 7.52 -2.50
C GLY A 102 -9.78 7.58 -3.97
N PHE A 103 -10.38 8.70 -4.39
CA PHE A 103 -10.81 8.88 -5.79
C PHE A 103 -9.63 9.08 -6.73
N LEU A 104 -8.61 9.83 -6.32
CA LEU A 104 -7.42 10.07 -7.13
C LEU A 104 -6.58 8.79 -7.31
N LEU A 105 -6.55 7.92 -6.30
CA LEU A 105 -5.94 6.60 -6.41
C LEU A 105 -6.75 5.66 -7.32
N TRP A 106 -8.09 5.69 -7.25
CA TRP A 106 -8.96 4.87 -8.10
C TRP A 106 -8.82 5.17 -9.60
N GLN A 107 -8.35 6.36 -9.96
CA GLN A 107 -8.13 6.76 -11.36
C GLN A 107 -6.83 6.21 -11.97
N ARG A 108 -6.02 5.51 -11.17
CA ARG A 108 -4.76 4.89 -11.60
C ARG A 108 -4.99 3.52 -12.22
#